data_AF-A0A352HSY2-F1
#
_entry.id   AF-A0A352HSY2-F1
#
_cell.length_a   1.000
_cell.length_b   1.000
_cell.length_c   1.000
_cell.angle_alpha   90.00
_cell.angle_beta   90.00
_cell.angle_gamma   90.00
#
_symmetry.space_group_name_H-M   'P 1'
#
loop_
_entity.id
_entity.type
_entity.pdbx_description
1 polymer ?
#
loop_
_entity_poly.entity_id
_entity_poly.type
_entity_poly.pdbx_seq_one_letter_code
_entity_poly.pdbx_strand_id
1 'polypeptide(L)'
;MVKASTYFRYEGQDYPARSTMGALVMFKDMAGFDISQGIKSLDAVTLTMLLYCCIKSACRADGIEFTATFEEFCDRITPEDITAWFMASNVVDEKKTAARAKAKAKA
;
A
#
# COMPACT_ATOMS: atom_id res chain seq x y z
N MET A 1 -12.30 6.40 -15.95
CA MET A 1 -12.30 6.09 -14.50
C MET A 1 -11.51 4.81 -14.34
N VAL A 2 -10.20 4.91 -14.08
CA VAL A 2 -9.34 3.74 -13.90
C VAL A 2 -9.75 3.09 -12.59
N LYS A 3 -10.28 1.88 -12.67
CA LYS A 3 -10.74 1.11 -11.51
C LYS A 3 -9.47 0.76 -10.73
N ALA A 4 -9.39 1.15 -9.46
CA ALA A 4 -8.25 0.79 -8.63
C ALA A 4 -8.08 -0.74 -8.66
N SER A 5 -6.91 -1.23 -9.09
CA SER A 5 -6.70 -2.66 -9.21
C SER A 5 -6.83 -3.27 -7.83
N THR A 6 -7.96 -3.93 -7.60
CA THR A 6 -8.36 -4.46 -6.29
C THR A 6 -7.55 -5.70 -5.94
N TYR A 7 -6.69 -6.13 -6.86
CA TYR A 7 -5.87 -7.34 -6.84
C TYR A 7 -4.44 -7.03 -7.26
N PHE A 8 -3.52 -7.83 -6.73
CA PHE A 8 -2.10 -7.85 -7.05
C PHE A 8 -1.67 -9.29 -7.38
N ARG A 9 -0.93 -9.48 -8.48
CA ARG A 9 -0.43 -10.78 -8.92
C ARG A 9 0.90 -11.07 -8.22
N TYR A 10 0.98 -12.16 -7.48
CA TYR A 10 2.19 -12.61 -6.78
C TYR A 10 2.37 -14.12 -7.00
N GLU A 11 3.56 -14.55 -7.42
CA GLU A 11 3.88 -15.96 -7.77
C GLU A 11 2.86 -16.64 -8.68
N GLY A 12 2.31 -15.90 -9.65
CA GLY A 12 1.33 -16.46 -10.57
C GLY A 12 -0.09 -16.58 -10.00
N GLN A 13 -0.38 -16.07 -8.80
CA GLN A 13 -1.72 -16.03 -8.21
C GLN A 13 -2.18 -14.58 -7.93
N ASP A 14 -3.47 -14.29 -8.18
CA ASP A 14 -4.05 -12.98 -7.89
C ASP A 14 -4.55 -12.93 -6.43
N TYR A 15 -4.05 -11.95 -5.68
CA TYR A 15 -4.44 -11.71 -4.29
C TYR A 15 -5.16 -10.38 -4.14
N PRO A 16 -6.18 -10.27 -3.27
CA PRO A 16 -6.84 -9.00 -3.02
C PRO A 16 -5.87 -8.01 -2.37
N ALA A 17 -5.76 -6.78 -2.88
CA ALA A 17 -4.81 -5.77 -2.42
C ALA A 17 -5.55 -4.47 -2.01
N ARG A 18 -6.53 -4.60 -1.09
CA ARG A 18 -7.40 -3.49 -0.68
C ARG A 18 -6.80 -2.70 0.48
N SER A 19 -6.83 -1.38 0.37
CA SER A 19 -6.52 -0.47 1.48
C SER A 19 -7.63 -0.51 2.52
N THR A 20 -7.44 -1.32 3.56
CA THR A 20 -8.37 -1.50 4.68
C THR A 20 -7.79 -0.86 5.94
N MET A 21 -8.63 -0.53 6.93
CA MET A 21 -8.13 -0.05 8.23
C MET A 21 -7.19 -1.06 8.89
N GLY A 22 -7.43 -2.37 8.73
CA GLY A 22 -6.52 -3.42 9.20
C GLY A 22 -5.15 -3.39 8.53
N ALA A 23 -5.07 -3.02 7.25
CA ALA A 23 -3.81 -2.82 6.55
C ALA A 23 -3.04 -1.61 7.10
N LEU A 24 -3.74 -0.50 7.39
CA LEU A 24 -3.12 0.70 7.93
C LEU A 24 -2.59 0.51 9.36
N VAL A 25 -3.31 -0.24 10.19
CA VAL A 25 -2.83 -0.61 11.54
C VAL A 25 -1.58 -1.48 11.44
N MET A 26 -1.62 -2.53 10.61
CA MET A 26 -0.47 -3.41 10.39
C MET A 26 0.75 -2.64 9.85
N PHE A 27 0.52 -1.74 8.89
CA PHE A 27 1.57 -0.88 8.36
C PHE A 27 2.18 0.00 9.46
N LYS A 28 1.34 0.61 10.31
CA LYS A 28 1.82 1.45 11.42
C LYS A 28 2.69 0.66 12.39
N ASP A 29 2.30 -0.56 12.70
CA ASP A 29 3.05 -1.44 13.60
C ASP A 29 4.40 -1.85 12.99
N MET A 30 4.47 -2.08 11.67
CA MET A 30 5.70 -2.43 10.96
C MET A 30 6.62 -1.23 10.71
N ALA A 31 6.07 -0.09 10.29
CA ALA A 31 6.82 1.09 9.87
C ALA A 31 7.18 2.03 11.03
N GLY A 32 6.49 1.91 12.17
CA GLY A 32 6.67 2.78 13.33
C GLY A 32 6.06 4.19 13.19
N PHE A 33 5.33 4.46 12.09
CA PHE A 33 4.63 5.73 11.87
C PHE A 33 3.30 5.54 11.14
N ASP A 34 2.45 6.54 11.24
CA ASP A 34 1.13 6.53 10.62
C ASP A 34 1.18 7.20 9.23
N ILE A 35 0.88 6.43 8.19
CA ILE A 35 0.86 6.91 6.80
C ILE A 35 -0.13 8.07 6.58
N SER A 36 -1.16 8.19 7.41
CA SER A 36 -2.16 9.27 7.33
C SER A 36 -1.66 10.61 7.91
N GLN A 37 -0.61 10.60 8.74
CA GLN A 37 -0.10 11.79 9.42
C GLN A 37 0.81 12.65 8.54
N GLY A 38 1.27 12.12 7.41
CA GLY A 38 1.99 12.88 6.39
C GLY A 38 3.24 12.15 5.93
N ILE A 39 3.37 12.06 4.61
CA ILE A 39 4.47 11.42 3.93
C ILE A 39 5.42 12.53 3.46
N LYS A 40 6.66 12.56 3.96
CA LYS A 40 7.70 13.46 3.40
C LYS A 40 8.27 12.90 2.09
N SER A 41 8.33 11.58 1.95
CA SER A 41 8.62 10.84 0.73
C SER A 41 8.29 9.36 0.99
N LEU A 42 7.37 8.77 0.25
CA LEU A 42 7.16 7.32 0.28
C LEU A 42 8.25 6.73 -0.60
N ASP A 43 9.30 6.16 0.01
CA ASP A 43 10.27 5.38 -0.74
C ASP A 43 9.65 4.05 -1.20
N ALA A 44 10.32 3.39 -2.15
CA ALA A 44 9.83 2.14 -2.73
C ALA A 44 9.61 1.05 -1.66
N VAL A 45 10.44 1.02 -0.62
CA VAL A 45 10.34 0.05 0.48
C VAL A 45 9.09 0.29 1.32
N THR A 46 8.78 1.54 1.62
CA THR A 46 7.57 1.92 2.38
C THR A 46 6.31 1.60 1.57
N LEU A 47 6.32 1.85 0.25
CA LEU A 47 5.22 1.44 -0.63
C LEU A 47 5.05 -0.07 -0.70
N THR A 48 6.18 -0.80 -0.73
CA THR A 48 6.20 -2.26 -0.70
C THR A 48 5.56 -2.80 0.57
N MET A 49 5.93 -2.24 1.73
CA MET A 49 5.35 -2.59 3.02
C MET A 49 3.84 -2.31 3.08
N LEU A 50 3.42 -1.17 2.52
CA LEU A 50 2.00 -0.83 2.45
C LEU A 50 1.20 -1.82 1.61
N LEU A 51 1.73 -2.21 0.44
CA LEU A 51 1.12 -3.21 -0.42
C LEU A 51 1.02 -4.57 0.30
N TYR A 52 2.11 -5.03 0.92
CA TYR A 52 2.12 -6.26 1.71
C TYR A 52 1.02 -6.27 2.78
N CYS A 53 0.89 -5.16 3.51
CA CYS A 53 -0.16 -5.01 4.53
C CYS A 53 -1.57 -5.05 3.91
N CYS A 54 -1.75 -4.45 2.73
CA CYS A 54 -3.02 -4.49 2.01
C CYS A 54 -3.39 -5.92 1.61
N ILE A 55 -2.43 -6.68 1.06
CA ILE A 55 -2.63 -8.08 0.67
C ILE A 55 -2.98 -8.91 1.90
N LYS A 56 -2.14 -8.89 2.93
CA LYS A 56 -2.30 -9.72 4.12
C LYS A 56 -3.60 -9.44 4.87
N SER A 57 -3.96 -8.16 5.03
CA SER A 57 -5.22 -7.76 5.68
C SER A 57 -6.44 -8.19 4.87
N ALA A 58 -6.42 -8.01 3.54
CA ALA A 58 -7.54 -8.38 2.68
C ALA A 58 -7.69 -9.91 2.57
N CYS A 59 -6.59 -10.66 2.45
CA CYS A 59 -6.61 -12.12 2.46
C CYS A 59 -7.20 -12.66 3.76
N ARG A 60 -6.78 -12.12 4.91
CA ARG A 60 -7.36 -12.48 6.21
C ARG A 60 -8.87 -12.19 6.30
N ALA A 61 -9.33 -11.08 5.74
CA ALA A 61 -10.74 -10.72 5.72
C ALA A 61 -11.57 -11.65 4.82
N ASP A 62 -10.98 -12.11 3.71
CA ASP A 62 -11.64 -12.96 2.72
C ASP A 62 -11.44 -14.47 2.99
N GLY A 63 -10.68 -14.84 4.02
CA GLY A 63 -10.33 -16.24 4.31
C GLY A 63 -9.39 -16.87 3.29
N ILE A 64 -8.64 -16.06 2.55
CA ILE A 64 -7.63 -16.51 1.59
C ILE A 64 -6.30 -16.71 2.32
N GLU A 65 -5.64 -17.84 2.07
CA GLU A 65 -4.33 -18.12 2.62
C GLU A 65 -3.25 -17.31 1.86
N PHE A 66 -2.47 -16.53 2.62
CA PHE A 66 -1.29 -15.81 2.13
C PHE A 66 -0.18 -15.99 3.16
N THR A 67 0.74 -16.91 2.89
CA THR A 67 1.75 -17.38 3.86
C THR A 67 3.07 -16.61 3.80
N ALA A 68 3.30 -15.83 2.76
CA ALA A 68 4.55 -15.12 2.57
C ALA A 68 4.86 -14.16 3.73
N THR A 69 6.09 -14.22 4.25
CA THR A 69 6.61 -13.16 5.11
C THR A 69 6.84 -11.88 4.31
N PHE A 70 7.14 -10.77 5.00
CA PHE A 70 7.44 -9.53 4.30
C PHE A 70 8.72 -9.67 3.46
N GLU A 71 9.72 -10.36 3.98
CA GLU A 71 10.98 -10.66 3.30
C GLU A 71 10.74 -11.52 2.04
N GLU A 72 10.02 -12.64 2.18
CA GLU A 72 9.68 -13.52 1.06
C GLU A 72 8.84 -12.82 -0.01
N PHE A 73 8.02 -11.85 0.40
CA PHE A 73 7.30 -10.99 -0.51
C PHE A 73 8.27 -10.08 -1.28
N CYS A 74 9.17 -9.39 -0.58
CA CYS A 74 10.17 -8.50 -1.17
C CYS A 74 11.11 -9.21 -2.17
N ASP A 75 11.48 -10.46 -1.90
CA ASP A 75 12.38 -11.24 -2.76
C ASP A 75 11.82 -11.51 -4.17
N ARG A 76 10.50 -11.34 -4.37
CA ARG A 76 9.80 -11.73 -5.60
C ARG A 76 9.08 -10.61 -6.32
N ILE A 77 9.23 -9.38 -5.85
CA ILE A 77 8.63 -8.20 -6.45
C ILE A 77 9.71 -7.22 -6.89
N THR A 78 9.38 -6.41 -7.89
CA THR A 78 10.26 -5.37 -8.40
C THR A 78 9.75 -3.99 -8.01
N PRO A 79 10.64 -2.96 -7.97
CA PRO A 79 10.20 -1.57 -7.81
C PRO A 79 9.16 -1.13 -8.86
N GLU A 80 9.23 -1.70 -10.07
CA GLU A 80 8.29 -1.48 -11.16
C GLU A 80 6.90 -2.00 -10.81
N ASP A 81 6.79 -3.20 -10.23
CA ASP A 81 5.50 -3.78 -9.80
C ASP A 81 4.82 -2.89 -8.75
N ILE A 82 5.61 -2.36 -7.81
CA ILE A 82 5.14 -1.47 -6.75
C ILE A 82 4.68 -0.14 -7.33
N THR A 83 5.43 0.42 -8.28
CA THR A 83 5.09 1.66 -8.95
C THR A 83 3.81 1.50 -9.77
N ALA A 84 3.67 0.38 -10.49
CA ALA A 84 2.47 0.06 -11.26
C ALA A 84 1.24 -0.08 -10.36
N TRP A 85 1.37 -0.82 -9.25
CA TRP A 85 0.32 -0.92 -8.25
C TRP A 85 -0.03 0.43 -7.66
N PHE A 86 0.96 1.24 -7.28
CA PHE A 86 0.75 2.56 -6.68
C PHE A 86 0.03 3.52 -7.64
N MET A 87 0.43 3.57 -8.91
CA MET A 87 -0.24 4.38 -9.93
C MET A 87 -1.67 3.89 -10.21
N ALA A 88 -1.89 2.58 -10.17
CA ALA A 88 -3.21 1.99 -10.33
C ALA A 88 -4.09 2.18 -9.09
N SER A 89 -3.52 2.44 -7.91
CA SER A 89 -4.24 2.42 -6.64
C SER A 89 -4.38 3.84 -6.08
N ASN A 90 -5.61 4.25 -5.73
CA ASN A 90 -5.87 5.56 -5.13
C ASN A 90 -5.43 5.65 -3.64
N VAL A 91 -4.38 4.94 -3.23
CA VAL A 91 -3.96 4.78 -1.81
C VAL A 91 -3.50 6.11 -1.22
N VAL A 92 -3.04 7.03 -2.06
CA VAL A 92 -2.87 8.44 -1.74
C VAL A 92 -3.60 9.24 -2.81
N ASP A 93 -4.77 9.74 -2.45
CA ASP A 93 -5.47 10.71 -3.27
C ASP A 93 -4.58 11.96 -3.40
N GLU A 94 -3.96 12.15 -4.57
CA GLU A 94 -3.08 13.29 -4.86
C GLU A 94 -3.75 14.63 -4.52
N LYS A 95 -5.09 14.73 -4.60
CA LYS A 95 -5.80 15.97 -4.27
C LYS A 95 -5.71 16.32 -2.79
N LYS A 96 -5.62 15.33 -1.88
CA LYS A 96 -5.55 15.58 -0.43
C LYS A 96 -4.15 16.01 0.01
N THR A 97 -3.10 15.45 -0.60
CA THR A 97 -1.71 15.82 -0.31
C THR A 97 -1.39 17.22 -0.87
N ALA A 98 -1.83 17.53 -2.09
CA ALA A 98 -1.65 18.85 -2.70
C ALA A 98 -2.46 19.97 -1.99
N ALA A 99 -3.68 19.68 -1.53
CA ALA A 99 -4.49 20.65 -0.79
C ALA A 99 -3.89 21.01 0.59
N ARG A 100 -3.29 20.04 1.28
CA ARG A 100 -2.68 20.24 2.62
C ARG A 100 -1.31 20.93 2.53
N ALA A 101 -0.55 20.71 1.47
CA ALA A 101 0.68 21.45 1.18
C ALA A 101 0.42 22.94 0.91
N LYS A 102 -0.63 23.26 0.14
CA LYS A 102 -1.04 24.65 -0.13
C LYS A 102 -1.58 25.37 1.11
N ALA A 103 -2.22 24.66 2.04
CA ALA A 103 -2.68 25.23 3.31
C ALA A 103 -1.54 25.59 4.27
N LYS A 104 -0.45 24.81 4.28
CA LYS A 104 0.74 25.07 5.12
C LYS A 104 1.68 26.14 4.56
N ALA A 105 1.60 26.46 3.26
CA ALA A 105 2.39 27.54 2.65
C ALA A 105 1.73 28.93 2.75
N LYS A 106 0.52 29.01 3.32
CA LYS A 106 -0.28 30.23 3.48
C LYS A 106 -0.48 30.67 4.94
N ALA A 107 0.14 29.98 5.89
CA ALA A 107 0.21 30.33 7.31
C ALA A 107 1.66 30.68 7.65
#